data_AF-A0A381UQI7-F1
#
_entry.id   AF-A0A381UQI7-F1
#
_cell.length_a   1.000
_cell.length_b   1.000
_cell.length_c   1.000
_cell.angle_alpha   90.00
_cell.angle_beta   90.00
_cell.angle_gamma   90.00
#
_symmetry.space_group_name_H-M   'P 1'
#
loop_
_entity.id
_entity.type
_entity.pdbx_description
1 polymer ?
#
loop_
_entity_poly.entity_id
_entity_poly.type
_entity_poly.pdbx_seq_one_letter_code
_entity_poly.pdbx_strand_id
1 'polypeptide(L)'
;MLVVIAIIAILAGMLLPALAKAKVKAQSIKCASNMRQISLAVTMHTDEREGALPIATNFAEPKSSPHRIWVTAVAQFIGSREVFLCPSAKTAKFGGDWVNRSWHPIGYNGATTFDPRGVEGATTKPKLLGVPEPSLAVLFADTPSGLIEKKYRGYVFNPRNGKLNRLDPRRSTPLISDRDLVAEMSSKQPSQLKPVMARHGANGDDTGRSNLVLADGHVEAQGALSILRQDAGANLVWDLGRE
;
A
#
# COMPACT_ATOMS: atom_id res chain seq x y z
N MET A 1 52.23 -12.58 4.09
CA MET A 1 50.81 -12.65 4.51
C MET A 1 50.00 -11.41 4.11
N LEU A 2 50.60 -10.23 3.96
CA LEU A 2 49.89 -8.98 3.60
C LEU A 2 49.19 -9.00 2.23
N VAL A 3 49.82 -9.60 1.21
CA VAL A 3 49.26 -9.64 -0.16
C VAL A 3 47.90 -10.34 -0.22
N VAL A 4 47.72 -11.40 0.56
CA VAL A 4 46.46 -12.18 0.57
C VAL A 4 45.32 -11.37 1.17
N ILE A 5 45.57 -10.65 2.26
CA ILE A 5 44.57 -9.79 2.89
C ILE A 5 44.15 -8.66 1.94
N ALA A 6 45.11 -8.08 1.21
CA ALA A 6 44.82 -7.04 0.21
C ALA A 6 43.90 -7.55 -0.92
N ILE A 7 44.13 -8.77 -1.43
CA ILE A 7 43.28 -9.35 -2.48
C ILE A 7 41.87 -9.64 -1.95
N ILE A 8 41.74 -10.22 -0.74
CA ILE A 8 40.44 -10.49 -0.11
C ILE A 8 39.66 -9.19 0.09
N ALA A 9 40.32 -8.11 0.52
CA ALA A 9 39.69 -6.82 0.73
C ALA A 9 39.14 -6.22 -0.58
N ILE A 10 39.88 -6.33 -1.70
CA ILE A 10 39.42 -5.86 -3.01
C ILE A 10 38.19 -6.66 -3.48
N LEU A 11 38.26 -8.00 -3.39
CA LEU A 11 37.15 -8.87 -3.79
C LEU A 11 35.90 -8.61 -2.93
N ALA A 12 36.06 -8.50 -1.61
CA ALA A 12 34.97 -8.16 -0.70
C ALA A 12 34.40 -6.77 -1.01
N GLY A 13 35.25 -5.78 -1.30
CA GLY A 13 34.85 -4.41 -1.66
C GLY A 13 33.94 -4.36 -2.89
N MET A 14 34.14 -5.23 -3.88
CA MET A 14 33.29 -5.32 -5.07
C MET A 14 32.01 -6.15 -4.83
N LEU A 15 32.06 -7.14 -3.94
CA LEU A 15 30.92 -8.02 -3.63
C LEU A 15 29.87 -7.36 -2.72
N LEU A 16 30.29 -6.51 -1.77
CA LEU A 16 29.38 -5.88 -0.81
C LEU A 16 28.26 -5.04 -1.47
N PRO A 17 28.54 -4.17 -2.48
CA PRO A 17 27.50 -3.42 -3.17
C PRO A 17 26.52 -4.31 -3.93
N ALA A 18 27.02 -5.38 -4.57
CA ALA A 18 26.18 -6.33 -5.30
C ALA A 18 25.26 -7.11 -4.35
N LEU A 19 25.80 -7.58 -3.22
CA LEU A 19 25.04 -8.30 -2.20
C LEU A 19 23.98 -7.41 -1.54
N ALA A 20 24.30 -6.13 -1.30
CA ALA A 20 23.32 -5.16 -0.78
C ALA A 20 22.13 -4.97 -1.74
N LYS A 21 22.39 -4.82 -3.04
CA LYS A 21 21.33 -4.73 -4.07
C LYS A 21 20.51 -6.02 -4.15
N ALA A 22 21.16 -7.18 -4.13
CA ALA A 22 20.50 -8.49 -4.15
C ALA A 22 19.57 -8.67 -2.94
N LYS A 23 20.03 -8.28 -1.73
CA LYS A 23 19.23 -8.34 -0.50
C LYS A 23 17.98 -7.46 -0.59
N VAL A 24 18.09 -6.23 -1.08
CA VAL A 24 16.93 -5.33 -1.24
C VAL A 24 15.92 -5.92 -2.23
N LYS A 25 16.40 -6.51 -3.33
CA LYS A 25 15.53 -7.19 -4.31
C LYS A 25 14.82 -8.41 -3.70
N ALA A 26 15.53 -9.23 -2.92
CA ALA A 26 14.95 -10.38 -2.23
C ALA A 26 13.86 -9.95 -1.23
N GLN A 27 14.09 -8.88 -0.47
CA GLN A 27 13.09 -8.31 0.44
C GLN A 27 11.85 -7.81 -0.30
N SER A 28 12.02 -7.22 -1.49
CA SER A 28 10.92 -6.80 -2.36
C SER A 28 10.08 -7.98 -2.85
N ILE A 29 10.72 -9.04 -3.32
CA ILE A 29 10.04 -10.27 -3.75
C ILE A 29 9.25 -10.89 -2.59
N LYS A 30 9.83 -10.92 -1.38
CA LYS A 30 9.13 -11.44 -0.20
C LYS A 30 7.92 -10.59 0.18
N CYS A 31 8.04 -9.26 0.17
CA CYS A 31 6.91 -8.35 0.40
C CYS A 31 5.80 -8.54 -0.65
N ALA A 32 6.16 -8.67 -1.93
CA ALA A 32 5.20 -8.96 -3.01
C ALA A 32 4.49 -10.30 -2.82
N SER A 33 5.22 -11.36 -2.43
CA SER A 33 4.62 -12.68 -2.13
C SER A 33 3.67 -12.63 -0.93
N ASN A 34 4.05 -11.90 0.12
CA ASN A 34 3.21 -11.65 1.29
C ASN A 34 1.92 -10.93 0.90
N MET A 35 2.02 -9.86 0.09
CA MET A 35 0.86 -9.14 -0.42
C MET A 35 -0.06 -10.00 -1.30
N ARG A 36 0.47 -10.94 -2.10
CA ARG A 36 -0.35 -11.93 -2.83
C ARG A 36 -1.14 -12.83 -1.88
N GLN A 37 -0.54 -13.28 -0.78
CA GLN A 37 -1.25 -14.08 0.22
C GLN A 37 -2.38 -13.28 0.88
N ILE A 38 -2.16 -11.99 1.13
CA ILE A 38 -3.22 -11.09 1.61
C ILE A 38 -4.34 -10.98 0.56
N SER A 39 -3.99 -10.81 -0.71
CA SER A 39 -4.97 -10.76 -1.80
C SER A 39 -5.85 -12.01 -1.83
N LEU A 40 -5.26 -13.19 -1.67
CA LEU A 40 -6.00 -14.45 -1.62
C LEU A 40 -6.94 -14.51 -0.41
N ALA A 41 -6.47 -14.07 0.77
CA ALA A 41 -7.30 -13.99 1.97
C ALA A 41 -8.48 -13.02 1.79
N VAL A 42 -8.30 -11.97 1.01
CA VAL A 42 -9.36 -11.03 0.66
C VAL A 42 -10.36 -11.66 -0.29
N THR A 43 -9.90 -12.45 -1.28
CA THR A 43 -10.77 -13.24 -2.14
C THR A 43 -11.63 -14.22 -1.33
N MET A 44 -11.02 -14.94 -0.39
CA MET A 44 -11.75 -15.84 0.52
C MET A 44 -12.78 -15.08 1.37
N HIS A 45 -12.42 -13.90 1.87
CA HIS A 45 -13.36 -13.04 2.59
C HIS A 45 -14.53 -12.61 1.71
N THR A 46 -14.28 -12.18 0.47
CA THR A 46 -15.34 -11.79 -0.47
C THR A 46 -16.28 -12.95 -0.76
N ASP A 47 -15.77 -14.17 -0.93
CA ASP A 47 -16.57 -15.34 -1.22
C ASP A 47 -17.52 -15.67 -0.06
N GLU A 48 -17.07 -15.55 1.20
CA GLU A 48 -17.92 -15.71 2.39
C GLU A 48 -18.91 -14.56 2.62
N ARG A 49 -18.72 -13.41 1.96
CA ARG A 49 -19.50 -12.17 2.16
C ARG A 49 -20.29 -11.74 0.93
N GLU A 50 -20.77 -12.70 0.14
CA GLU A 50 -21.61 -12.45 -1.06
C GLU A 50 -20.95 -11.51 -2.09
N GLY A 51 -19.62 -11.63 -2.23
CA GLY A 51 -18.79 -10.85 -3.13
C GLY A 51 -18.41 -9.46 -2.61
N ALA A 52 -18.75 -9.12 -1.36
CA ALA A 52 -18.41 -7.82 -0.76
C ALA A 52 -16.95 -7.77 -0.30
N LEU A 53 -16.21 -6.75 -0.74
CA LEU A 53 -14.83 -6.53 -0.30
C LEU A 53 -14.78 -6.21 1.20
N PRO A 54 -13.70 -6.61 1.92
CA PRO A 54 -13.46 -6.13 3.27
C PRO A 54 -13.51 -4.62 3.30
N ILE A 55 -14.09 -4.07 4.36
CA ILE A 55 -14.12 -2.62 4.60
C ILE A 55 -12.78 -2.22 5.22
N ALA A 56 -12.02 -1.31 4.60
CA ALA A 56 -10.76 -0.79 5.14
C ALA A 56 -10.88 -0.22 6.57
N THR A 57 -11.92 0.56 6.87
CA THR A 57 -12.30 1.00 8.22
C THR A 57 -13.81 1.02 8.39
N ASN A 58 -14.34 0.29 9.37
CA ASN A 58 -15.75 0.33 9.74
C ASN A 58 -15.96 1.32 10.89
N PHE A 59 -16.45 2.52 10.58
CA PHE A 59 -16.66 3.57 11.58
C PHE A 59 -17.89 3.36 12.47
N ALA A 60 -18.78 2.43 12.14
CA ALA A 60 -19.88 2.04 13.02
C ALA A 60 -19.40 1.21 14.22
N GLU A 61 -18.22 0.60 14.12
CA GLU A 61 -17.60 -0.19 15.19
C GLU A 61 -16.79 0.71 16.15
N PRO A 62 -16.81 0.45 17.48
CA PRO A 62 -15.98 1.20 18.43
C PRO A 62 -14.48 0.97 18.16
N LYS A 63 -13.62 1.90 18.61
CA LYS A 63 -12.15 1.79 18.42
C LYS A 63 -11.53 0.54 19.03
N SER A 64 -12.19 -0.06 20.02
CA SER A 64 -11.79 -1.31 20.67
C SER A 64 -12.18 -2.56 19.88
N SER A 65 -13.11 -2.46 18.92
CA SER A 65 -13.57 -3.62 18.16
C SER A 65 -12.50 -4.07 17.17
N PRO A 66 -12.13 -5.36 17.15
CA PRO A 66 -11.24 -5.88 16.13
C PRO A 66 -11.86 -5.73 14.74
N HIS A 67 -13.18 -5.80 14.59
CA HIS A 67 -13.87 -5.69 13.30
C HIS A 67 -13.83 -4.29 12.67
N ARG A 68 -13.22 -3.31 13.35
CA ARG A 68 -13.10 -1.94 12.87
C ARG A 68 -12.15 -1.79 11.68
N ILE A 69 -11.17 -2.69 11.52
CA ILE A 69 -10.14 -2.58 10.47
C ILE A 69 -10.16 -3.82 9.58
N TRP A 70 -9.78 -3.68 8.31
CA TRP A 70 -9.76 -4.81 7.37
C TRP A 70 -8.77 -5.91 7.75
N VAL A 71 -7.65 -5.54 8.38
CA VAL A 71 -6.53 -6.46 8.69
C VAL A 71 -7.02 -7.66 9.49
N THR A 72 -7.81 -7.40 10.52
CA THR A 72 -8.41 -8.44 11.39
C THR A 72 -9.50 -9.22 10.69
N ALA A 73 -10.27 -8.59 9.79
CA ALA A 73 -11.32 -9.25 9.01
C ALA A 73 -10.77 -10.31 8.05
N VAL A 74 -9.56 -10.12 7.55
CA VAL A 74 -8.88 -11.09 6.66
C VAL A 74 -7.86 -11.96 7.38
N ALA A 75 -7.41 -11.57 8.59
CA ALA A 75 -6.45 -12.34 9.38
C ALA A 75 -6.93 -13.76 9.69
N GLN A 76 -8.24 -14.01 9.75
CA GLN A 76 -8.79 -15.37 9.96
C GLN A 76 -8.44 -16.34 8.82
N PHE A 77 -8.19 -15.83 7.61
CA PHE A 77 -7.79 -16.63 6.44
C PHE A 77 -6.28 -16.75 6.29
N ILE A 78 -5.51 -16.15 7.20
CA ILE A 78 -4.05 -16.07 7.12
C ILE A 78 -3.44 -16.80 8.31
N GLY A 79 -2.65 -17.84 8.04
CA GLY A 79 -2.03 -18.66 9.09
C GLY A 79 -0.95 -17.95 9.92
N SER A 80 -0.40 -16.83 9.46
CA SER A 80 0.65 -16.09 10.18
C SER A 80 0.57 -14.58 10.02
N ARG A 81 0.71 -13.85 11.13
CA ARG A 81 0.76 -12.38 11.14
C ARG A 81 1.97 -11.79 10.40
N GLU A 82 3.01 -12.58 10.16
CA GLU A 82 4.19 -12.14 9.42
C GLU A 82 3.89 -11.81 7.95
N VAL A 83 2.81 -12.38 7.41
CA VAL A 83 2.32 -12.09 6.05
C VAL A 83 1.93 -10.61 5.90
N PHE A 84 1.52 -9.97 6.98
CA PHE A 84 1.18 -8.55 7.01
C PHE A 84 2.40 -7.63 7.10
N LEU A 85 3.62 -8.18 7.15
CA LEU A 85 4.85 -7.42 7.28
C LEU A 85 5.65 -7.48 5.98
N CYS A 86 6.30 -6.37 5.64
CA CYS A 86 7.27 -6.31 4.56
C CYS A 86 8.68 -6.24 5.15
N PRO A 87 9.60 -7.15 4.79
CA PRO A 87 10.96 -7.18 5.34
C PRO A 87 11.81 -5.93 5.07
N SER A 88 11.42 -5.12 4.06
CA SER A 88 12.00 -3.80 3.79
C SER A 88 11.67 -2.77 4.88
N ALA A 89 10.60 -3.01 5.64
CA ALA A 89 10.04 -2.11 6.62
C ALA A 89 10.55 -2.46 8.03
N LYS A 90 11.80 -2.10 8.33
CA LYS A 90 12.48 -2.55 9.56
C LYS A 90 11.75 -2.20 10.87
N THR A 91 10.99 -1.09 10.88
CA THR A 91 10.27 -0.60 12.06
C THR A 91 8.78 -0.95 12.04
N ALA A 92 8.32 -1.67 11.02
CA ALA A 92 6.92 -2.01 10.88
C ALA A 92 6.48 -2.98 11.97
N LYS A 93 5.21 -2.84 12.37
CA LYS A 93 4.55 -3.72 13.32
C LYS A 93 3.22 -4.17 12.76
N PHE A 94 2.73 -5.30 13.24
CA PHE A 94 1.39 -5.75 12.87
C PHE A 94 0.36 -4.79 13.46
N GLY A 95 -0.37 -4.08 12.60
CA GLY A 95 -1.42 -3.15 12.99
C GLY A 95 -2.74 -3.87 13.25
N GLY A 96 -2.76 -4.77 14.23
CA GLY A 96 -3.92 -5.63 14.55
C GLY A 96 -5.04 -4.95 15.33
N ASP A 97 -4.94 -3.65 15.57
CA ASP A 97 -5.92 -2.85 16.29
C ASP A 97 -5.91 -1.39 15.81
N TRP A 98 -6.89 -0.62 16.26
CA TRP A 98 -7.02 0.78 15.87
C TRP A 98 -5.84 1.65 16.31
N VAL A 99 -5.17 1.38 17.44
CA VAL A 99 -4.08 2.23 17.94
C VAL A 99 -2.79 2.00 17.15
N ASN A 100 -2.49 0.75 16.81
CA ASN A 100 -1.24 0.33 16.17
C ASN A 100 -1.30 0.32 14.64
N ARG A 101 -2.47 0.58 14.06
CA ARG A 101 -2.72 0.52 12.61
C ARG A 101 -1.71 1.28 11.74
N SER A 102 -1.17 2.41 12.22
CA SER A 102 -0.19 3.22 11.47
C SER A 102 1.18 2.56 11.28
N TRP A 103 1.48 1.53 12.08
CA TRP A 103 2.71 0.76 11.99
C TRP A 103 2.64 -0.36 10.96
N HIS A 104 1.46 -0.62 10.41
CA HIS A 104 1.27 -1.61 9.37
C HIS A 104 1.92 -1.13 8.05
N PRO A 105 2.74 -1.97 7.39
CA PRO A 105 3.49 -1.57 6.21
C PRO A 105 2.74 -1.74 4.88
N ILE A 106 1.49 -2.21 4.91
CA ILE A 106 0.68 -2.53 3.74
C ILE A 106 -0.64 -1.77 3.84
N GLY A 107 -0.82 -0.78 2.98
CA GLY A 107 -2.06 -0.01 2.91
C GLY A 107 -3.08 -0.75 2.06
N TYR A 108 -4.34 -0.71 2.48
CA TYR A 108 -5.48 -1.16 1.71
C TYR A 108 -6.24 0.03 1.14
N ASN A 109 -6.86 -0.15 -0.03
CA ASN A 109 -7.50 0.94 -0.72
C ASN A 109 -8.72 1.46 0.06
N GLY A 110 -8.69 2.73 0.46
CA GLY A 110 -9.77 3.40 1.16
C GLY A 110 -11.03 3.53 0.32
N ALA A 111 -10.98 3.55 -1.00
CA ALA A 111 -12.20 3.52 -1.81
C ALA A 111 -12.89 2.14 -1.86
N THR A 112 -12.46 1.18 -1.04
CA THR A 112 -13.21 -0.06 -0.72
C THR A 112 -14.16 0.09 0.47
N THR A 113 -14.16 1.22 1.20
CA THR A 113 -14.93 1.39 2.45
C THR A 113 -16.33 1.92 2.26
N PHE A 114 -17.10 1.82 3.36
CA PHE A 114 -18.39 2.46 3.59
C PHE A 114 -18.27 3.50 4.72
N ASP A 115 -18.61 4.78 4.48
CA ASP A 115 -18.83 5.77 5.55
C ASP A 115 -20.18 6.49 5.43
N PRO A 116 -21.13 6.28 6.38
CA PRO A 116 -22.40 7.01 6.42
C PRO A 116 -22.28 8.47 6.88
N ARG A 117 -21.09 8.93 7.31
CA ARG A 117 -20.81 10.29 7.81
C ARG A 117 -19.87 11.09 6.90
N GLY A 118 -19.42 10.52 5.78
CA GLY A 118 -18.64 11.23 4.75
C GLY A 118 -17.13 11.39 5.02
N VAL A 119 -16.53 10.60 5.91
CA VAL A 119 -15.07 10.44 6.05
C VAL A 119 -14.63 9.19 5.25
N GLU A 120 -13.32 8.99 5.03
CA GLU A 120 -12.77 8.31 3.84
C GLU A 120 -13.44 7.02 3.33
N GLY A 121 -13.95 7.13 2.08
CA GLY A 121 -14.19 6.07 1.08
C GLY A 121 -15.61 5.50 1.00
N ALA A 122 -16.17 5.59 -0.23
CA ALA A 122 -17.49 5.17 -0.80
C ALA A 122 -18.73 5.00 0.12
N THR A 123 -19.92 5.27 -0.40
CA THR A 123 -21.19 5.09 0.34
C THR A 123 -21.81 3.71 0.15
N THR A 124 -21.14 2.81 -0.58
CA THR A 124 -21.64 1.48 -0.90
C THR A 124 -20.59 0.44 -0.54
N LYS A 125 -21.01 -0.82 -0.30
CA LYS A 125 -20.08 -1.95 -0.19
C LYS A 125 -19.64 -2.33 -1.61
N PRO A 126 -18.41 -2.02 -2.03
CA PRO A 126 -17.99 -2.36 -3.38
C PRO A 126 -17.85 -3.87 -3.47
N LYS A 127 -18.48 -4.45 -4.50
CA LYS A 127 -18.27 -5.83 -4.88
C LYS A 127 -17.11 -5.89 -5.86
N LEU A 128 -16.32 -6.95 -5.79
CA LEU A 128 -15.19 -7.14 -6.73
C LEU A 128 -15.66 -7.13 -8.19
N LEU A 129 -16.85 -7.69 -8.46
CA LEU A 129 -17.50 -7.66 -9.78
C LEU A 129 -17.84 -6.26 -10.29
N GLY A 130 -17.98 -5.28 -9.39
CA GLY A 130 -18.26 -3.89 -9.74
C GLY A 130 -17.01 -3.07 -10.03
N VAL A 131 -15.80 -3.65 -9.94
CA VAL A 131 -14.55 -2.94 -10.17
C VAL A 131 -14.33 -2.78 -11.68
N PRO A 132 -14.34 -1.55 -12.23
CA PRO A 132 -13.99 -1.34 -13.62
C PRO A 132 -12.50 -1.59 -13.82
N GLU A 133 -12.16 -2.34 -14.87
CA GLU A 133 -10.78 -2.67 -15.24
C GLU A 133 -9.93 -3.20 -14.07
N PRO A 134 -10.21 -4.43 -13.56
CA PRO A 134 -9.53 -4.98 -12.37
C PRO A 134 -8.00 -5.00 -12.45
N SER A 135 -7.44 -5.06 -13.66
CA SER A 135 -6.00 -5.02 -13.95
C SER A 135 -5.36 -3.65 -13.78
N LEU A 136 -6.14 -2.58 -13.58
CA LEU A 136 -5.65 -1.24 -13.24
C LEU A 136 -6.08 -0.82 -11.83
N ALA A 137 -6.93 -1.61 -11.17
CA ALA A 137 -7.55 -1.25 -9.92
C ALA A 137 -6.69 -1.66 -8.71
N VAL A 138 -6.06 -0.73 -8.00
CA VAL A 138 -5.15 -1.11 -6.90
C VAL A 138 -5.91 -1.44 -5.63
N LEU A 139 -5.82 -2.68 -5.14
CA LEU A 139 -6.31 -3.09 -3.83
C LEU A 139 -5.34 -2.76 -2.70
N PHE A 140 -4.06 -3.14 -2.85
CA PHE A 140 -3.04 -2.99 -1.80
C PHE A 140 -1.81 -2.26 -2.32
N ALA A 141 -1.15 -1.52 -1.44
CA ALA A 141 0.15 -0.90 -1.72
C ALA A 141 1.07 -1.04 -0.50
N ASP A 142 2.36 -1.19 -0.71
CA ASP A 142 3.33 -1.03 0.37
C ASP A 142 3.47 0.46 0.73
N THR A 143 3.12 0.83 1.97
CA THR A 143 3.06 2.24 2.38
C THR A 143 3.95 2.50 3.57
N PRO A 144 4.61 3.67 3.69
CA PRO A 144 5.40 4.02 4.89
C PRO A 144 4.60 3.85 6.19
N SER A 145 5.27 3.36 7.23
CA SER A 145 4.66 3.00 8.51
C SER A 145 5.40 3.64 9.68
N GLY A 146 4.69 4.02 10.74
CA GLY A 146 5.28 4.65 11.90
C GLY A 146 4.27 5.28 12.86
N LEU A 147 4.74 6.25 13.65
CA LEU A 147 3.92 6.99 14.61
C LEU A 147 2.80 7.80 13.94
N ILE A 148 1.61 7.77 14.53
CA ILE A 148 0.44 8.57 14.08
C ILE A 148 0.76 10.07 14.09
N GLU A 149 1.52 10.56 15.08
CA GLU A 149 1.97 11.96 15.16
C GLU A 149 2.80 12.39 13.95
N LYS A 150 3.56 11.45 13.36
CA LYS A 150 4.30 11.66 12.11
C LYS A 150 3.42 11.47 10.88
N LYS A 151 2.10 11.35 11.08
CA LYS A 151 1.06 11.20 10.06
C LYS A 151 1.21 9.94 9.21
N TYR A 152 1.81 8.88 9.76
CA TYR A 152 1.77 7.58 9.10
C TYR A 152 0.37 7.01 9.25
N ARG A 153 -0.20 6.55 8.13
CA ARG A 153 -1.47 5.85 8.15
C ARG A 153 -1.33 4.40 7.78
N GLY A 154 -0.42 3.97 6.91
CA GLY A 154 0.09 2.59 6.87
C GLY A 154 -0.90 1.48 6.44
N TYR A 155 -2.14 1.49 6.94
CA TYR A 155 -3.18 0.48 6.74
C TYR A 155 -4.25 0.91 5.72
N VAL A 156 -4.37 2.20 5.39
CA VAL A 156 -5.23 2.72 4.32
C VAL A 156 -4.43 3.68 3.42
N PHE A 157 -4.74 3.66 2.13
CA PHE A 157 -4.36 4.71 1.19
C PHE A 157 -5.59 5.19 0.43
N ASN A 158 -5.57 6.41 -0.08
CA ASN A 158 -6.68 6.99 -0.83
C ASN A 158 -6.27 7.17 -2.30
N PRO A 159 -6.95 6.51 -3.25
CA PRO A 159 -6.65 6.60 -4.69
C PRO A 159 -7.23 7.87 -5.34
N ARG A 160 -8.08 8.63 -4.65
CA ARG A 160 -8.69 9.88 -5.15
C ARG A 160 -7.95 11.13 -4.68
N ASN A 161 -6.96 10.96 -3.82
CA ASN A 161 -6.07 12.04 -3.45
C ASN A 161 -5.12 12.25 -4.65
N GLY A 162 -5.26 13.38 -5.34
CA GLY A 162 -4.48 13.67 -6.55
C GLY A 162 -5.26 14.51 -7.55
N LYS A 163 -4.58 15.01 -8.59
CA LYS A 163 -5.26 15.73 -9.67
C LYS A 163 -5.74 14.72 -10.72
N LEU A 164 -7.05 14.60 -10.88
CA LEU A 164 -7.67 13.84 -11.97
C LEU A 164 -6.93 14.11 -13.29
N ASN A 165 -6.67 13.05 -14.06
CA ASN A 165 -6.12 13.21 -15.39
C ASN A 165 -7.13 13.96 -16.25
N ARG A 166 -6.72 15.13 -16.75
CA ARG A 166 -7.60 16.03 -17.53
C ARG A 166 -7.95 15.47 -18.91
N LEU A 167 -7.19 14.50 -19.42
CA LEU A 167 -7.37 13.90 -20.74
C LEU A 167 -8.21 12.62 -20.68
N ASP A 168 -8.12 11.86 -19.59
CA ASP A 168 -8.95 10.68 -19.38
C ASP A 168 -9.35 10.56 -17.89
N PRO A 169 -10.60 10.89 -17.53
CA PRO A 169 -11.06 10.84 -16.14
C PRO A 169 -11.06 9.43 -15.55
N ARG A 170 -10.97 8.39 -16.39
CA ARG A 170 -10.80 7.00 -15.93
C ARG A 170 -9.40 6.77 -15.37
N ARG A 171 -8.39 7.55 -15.78
CA ARG A 171 -7.01 7.44 -15.28
C ARG A 171 -6.87 8.28 -14.01
N SER A 172 -7.02 7.62 -12.86
CA SER A 172 -6.84 8.28 -11.57
C SER A 172 -5.36 8.57 -11.28
N THR A 173 -5.08 9.56 -10.44
CA THR A 173 -3.73 9.74 -9.87
C THR A 173 -3.46 8.61 -8.89
N PRO A 174 -2.23 8.10 -8.74
CA PRO A 174 -2.04 6.88 -7.98
C PRO A 174 -1.72 7.16 -6.50
N LEU A 175 -2.24 6.25 -5.66
CA LEU A 175 -1.82 5.87 -4.31
C LEU A 175 -1.26 6.99 -3.43
N ILE A 176 -2.11 7.83 -2.86
CA ILE A 176 -1.66 8.73 -1.81
C ILE A 176 -1.98 8.07 -0.47
N SER A 177 -0.99 7.91 0.41
CA SER A 177 -1.26 7.46 1.79
C SER A 177 -1.99 8.57 2.57
N ASP A 178 -3.31 8.50 2.44
CA ASP A 178 -4.40 8.83 3.36
C ASP A 178 -4.53 10.25 3.95
N ARG A 179 -5.80 10.65 4.02
CA ARG A 179 -6.28 12.03 4.15
C ARG A 179 -6.76 12.27 5.59
N ASP A 180 -5.86 12.71 6.46
CA ASP A 180 -6.20 13.90 7.27
C ASP A 180 -5.64 15.19 6.64
N LEU A 181 -4.77 15.09 5.62
CA LEU A 181 -4.08 16.26 5.08
C LEU A 181 -4.97 17.22 4.28
N VAL A 182 -6.00 16.74 3.58
CA VAL A 182 -6.87 17.62 2.75
C VAL A 182 -7.92 18.35 3.58
N ALA A 183 -8.33 17.78 4.74
CA ALA A 183 -9.26 18.43 5.65
C ALA A 183 -8.55 19.32 6.71
N GLU A 184 -7.31 19.00 7.11
CA GLU A 184 -6.56 19.78 8.12
C GLU A 184 -5.56 20.80 7.54
N MET A 185 -5.32 20.83 6.23
CA MET A 185 -4.39 21.80 5.61
C MET A 185 -5.07 22.62 4.51
N SER A 186 -5.91 23.56 4.93
CA SER A 186 -6.41 24.65 4.08
C SER A 186 -5.32 25.63 3.61
N SER A 187 -4.05 25.43 4.01
CA SER A 187 -2.93 26.35 3.74
C SER A 187 -1.67 25.74 3.09
N LYS A 188 -1.68 24.45 2.73
CA LYS A 188 -0.48 23.79 2.17
C LYS A 188 -0.74 23.13 0.82
N GLN A 189 0.23 23.26 -0.09
CA GLN A 189 0.17 22.79 -1.47
C GLN A 189 0.34 21.25 -1.58
N PRO A 190 -0.15 20.61 -2.66
CA PRO A 190 0.04 19.18 -2.92
C PRO A 190 1.50 18.68 -2.84
N SER A 191 2.48 19.54 -3.09
CA SER A 191 3.92 19.28 -2.93
C SER A 191 4.38 19.15 -1.47
N GLN A 192 3.54 19.52 -0.52
CA GLN A 192 3.76 19.44 0.94
C GLN A 192 3.02 18.24 1.57
N LEU A 193 2.33 17.44 0.75
CA LEU A 193 1.81 16.12 1.12
C LEU A 193 2.99 15.14 1.10
N LYS A 194 3.12 14.27 2.11
CA LYS A 194 4.22 13.30 2.11
C LYS A 194 4.07 12.37 0.89
N PRO A 195 5.11 12.26 0.04
CA PRO A 195 5.05 11.39 -1.13
C PRO A 195 4.96 9.93 -0.68
N VAL A 196 4.47 9.08 -1.58
CA VAL A 196 4.72 7.63 -1.50
C VAL A 196 6.23 7.46 -1.52
N MET A 197 6.83 7.22 -0.36
CA MET A 197 8.22 6.80 -0.33
C MET A 197 8.24 5.38 -0.81
N ALA A 198 8.64 5.23 -2.07
CA ALA A 198 8.80 3.94 -2.69
C ALA A 198 9.84 3.15 -1.90
N ARG A 199 9.44 2.02 -1.30
CA ARG A 199 10.21 1.38 -0.23
C ARG A 199 11.41 0.59 -0.73
N HIS A 200 11.38 0.12 -1.96
CA HIS A 200 12.37 -0.79 -2.51
C HIS A 200 13.36 -0.06 -3.40
N GLY A 201 14.65 -0.11 -3.04
CA GLY A 201 15.70 0.55 -3.81
C GLY A 201 15.74 2.07 -3.65
N ALA A 202 15.06 2.62 -2.64
CA ALA A 202 15.12 4.03 -2.31
C ALA A 202 16.51 4.39 -1.78
N ASN A 203 17.15 5.41 -2.36
CA ASN A 203 18.42 5.95 -1.86
C ASN A 203 18.22 7.21 -1.01
N GLY A 204 16.99 7.47 -0.54
CA GLY A 204 16.61 8.71 0.14
C GLY A 204 16.24 9.87 -0.81
N ASP A 205 16.16 9.59 -2.11
CA ASP A 205 15.88 10.53 -3.21
C ASP A 205 14.58 10.21 -3.98
N ASP A 206 13.67 9.45 -3.36
CA ASP A 206 12.37 9.03 -3.91
C ASP A 206 12.43 8.20 -5.22
N THR A 207 13.61 7.70 -5.62
CA THR A 207 13.80 6.86 -6.83
C THR A 207 13.40 5.39 -6.66
N GLY A 208 12.88 5.01 -5.48
CA GLY A 208 12.52 3.63 -5.17
C GLY A 208 11.33 3.09 -5.96
N ARG A 209 10.94 1.85 -5.64
CA ARG A 209 9.73 1.18 -6.14
C ARG A 209 8.81 0.75 -4.99
N SER A 210 7.52 0.74 -5.27
CA SER A 210 6.45 0.30 -4.38
C SER A 210 5.72 -0.89 -5.01
N ASN A 211 5.50 -1.94 -4.22
CA ASN A 211 4.70 -3.09 -4.60
C ASN A 211 3.22 -2.78 -4.48
N LEU A 212 2.47 -3.15 -5.51
CA LEU A 212 1.05 -2.93 -5.65
C LEU A 212 0.36 -4.26 -5.91
N VAL A 213 -0.82 -4.45 -5.34
CA VAL A 213 -1.72 -5.55 -5.72
C VAL A 213 -2.92 -4.95 -6.41
N LEU A 214 -3.22 -5.44 -7.60
CA LEU A 214 -4.36 -5.05 -8.41
C LEU A 214 -5.59 -5.92 -8.05
N ALA A 215 -6.79 -5.50 -8.46
CA ALA A 215 -8.05 -6.14 -8.09
C ALA A 215 -8.22 -7.51 -8.72
N ASP A 216 -7.53 -7.78 -9.83
CA ASP A 216 -7.39 -9.10 -10.41
C ASP A 216 -6.38 -10.00 -9.69
N GLY A 217 -5.75 -9.52 -8.62
CA GLY A 217 -4.75 -10.24 -7.82
C GLY A 217 -3.32 -10.17 -8.37
N HIS A 218 -3.08 -9.49 -9.49
CA HIS A 218 -1.73 -9.31 -10.00
C HIS A 218 -0.93 -8.41 -9.06
N VAL A 219 0.36 -8.73 -8.92
CA VAL A 219 1.30 -7.91 -8.15
C VAL A 219 2.37 -7.39 -9.06
N GLU A 220 2.48 -6.06 -9.06
CA GLU A 220 3.47 -5.32 -9.81
C GLU A 220 4.21 -4.34 -8.90
N ALA A 221 5.38 -3.90 -9.34
CA ALA A 221 6.14 -2.88 -8.63
C ALA A 221 6.21 -1.63 -9.50
N GLN A 222 5.81 -0.48 -8.98
CA GLN A 222 5.81 0.79 -9.70
C GLN A 222 6.74 1.80 -9.01
N GLY A 223 7.42 2.63 -9.80
CA GLY A 223 8.24 3.72 -9.25
C GLY A 223 7.37 4.91 -8.85
N ALA A 224 7.68 5.59 -7.73
CA ALA A 224 6.91 6.75 -7.28
C ALA A 224 6.82 7.84 -8.36
N LEU A 225 7.92 8.10 -9.07
CA LEU A 225 7.94 9.10 -10.14
C LEU A 225 7.08 8.70 -11.35
N SER A 226 7.02 7.41 -11.69
CA SER A 226 6.24 6.90 -12.82
C SER A 226 4.73 6.95 -12.52
N ILE A 227 4.38 6.60 -11.28
CA ILE A 227 3.08 6.83 -10.66
C ILE A 227 2.69 8.31 -10.79
N LEU A 228 3.55 9.23 -10.33
CA LEU A 228 3.26 10.67 -10.32
C LEU A 228 3.15 11.28 -11.72
N ARG A 229 3.93 10.78 -12.69
CA ARG A 229 3.93 11.23 -14.08
C ARG A 229 2.83 10.59 -14.93
N GLN A 230 2.18 9.54 -14.43
CA GLN A 230 1.19 8.75 -15.17
C GLN A 230 1.75 8.23 -16.51
N ASP A 231 2.97 7.71 -16.48
CA ASP A 231 3.58 7.11 -17.66
C ASP A 231 2.73 5.92 -18.17
N ALA A 232 2.90 5.55 -19.44
CA ALA A 232 2.24 4.37 -20.00
C ALA A 232 2.59 3.12 -19.16
N GLY A 233 1.57 2.47 -18.58
CA GLY A 233 1.73 1.28 -17.71
C GLY A 233 1.76 1.55 -16.21
N ALA A 234 1.77 2.81 -15.75
CA ALA A 234 1.65 3.19 -14.34
C ALA A 234 0.30 3.87 -14.01
N ASN A 235 -0.66 3.79 -14.95
CA ASN A 235 -2.01 4.32 -14.77
C ASN A 235 -2.79 3.40 -13.83
N LEU A 236 -3.08 3.89 -12.63
CA LEU A 236 -3.86 3.16 -11.63
C LEU A 236 -5.23 3.81 -11.50
N VAL A 237 -6.25 3.00 -11.32
CA VAL A 237 -7.63 3.45 -11.21
C VAL A 237 -8.20 2.93 -9.89
N TRP A 238 -9.09 3.69 -9.28
CA TRP A 238 -10.07 3.10 -8.37
C TRP A 238 -11.28 4.02 -8.36
N ASP A 239 -12.18 3.78 -9.30
CA ASP A 239 -13.40 4.54 -9.42
C ASP A 239 -14.62 3.63 -9.34
N LEU A 240 -15.55 3.99 -8.46
CA LEU A 240 -16.88 3.37 -8.36
C LEU A 240 -17.93 4.16 -9.15
N GLY A 241 -17.50 5.22 -9.84
CA GLY A 241 -18.34 6.10 -10.66
C GLY A 241 -18.69 5.51 -12.03
N ARG A 242 -19.66 4.61 -12.04
CA ARG A 242 -20.69 4.57 -13.09
C ARG A 242 -22.03 4.27 -12.42
N GLU A 243 -22.65 5.34 -11.91
CA GLU A 243 -24.10 5.50 -12.09
C GLU A 243 -24.34 6.05 -13.50
#